data_AF-A0A6L6ELM9-F1
#
_entry.id   AF-A0A6L6ELM9-F1
#
_cell.length_a   1.000
_cell.length_b   1.000
_cell.length_c   1.000
_cell.angle_alpha   90.00
_cell.angle_beta   90.00
_cell.angle_gamma   90.00
#
_symmetry.space_group_name_H-M   'P 1'
#
loop_
_entity.id
_entity.type
_entity.pdbx_description
1 polymer ?
#
loop_
_entity_poly.entity_id
_entity_poly.type
_entity_poly.pdbx_seq_one_letter_code
_entity_poly.pdbx_strand_id
1 'polypeptide(L)' 'MKAFQLLGGSIDVDATTALNQVPQPDPGPGQVLVRIGGAGACHSDVSLMEFSAGARRDMPM' A
#
# COMPACT_ATOMS: atom_id res chain seq x y z
N MET A 1 4.50 -10.89 9.45
CA MET A 1 3.09 -11.01 9.05
C MET A 1 2.96 -10.74 7.57
N LYS A 2 1.93 -11.29 6.91
CA LYS A 2 1.69 -11.02 5.48
C LYS A 2 0.95 -9.70 5.31
N ALA A 3 1.38 -8.88 4.36
CA ALA A 3 0.72 -7.62 4.01
C ALA A 3 0.93 -7.30 2.53
N PHE A 4 -0.06 -6.63 1.91
CA PHE A 4 0.14 -6.01 0.61
C PHE A 4 1.00 -4.76 0.79
N GLN A 5 2.15 -4.73 0.12
CA GLN A 5 3.10 -3.62 0.19
C GLN A 5 3.13 -2.90 -1.16
N LEU A 6 3.02 -1.58 -1.12
CA LEU A 6 3.29 -0.72 -2.27
C LEU A 6 4.81 -0.67 -2.51
N LEU A 7 5.22 -1.11 -3.70
CA LEU A 7 6.63 -1.19 -4.08
C LEU A 7 7.10 0.02 -4.88
N GLY A 8 6.17 0.87 -5.34
CA GLY A 8 6.43 2.03 -6.21
C GLY A 8 6.58 1.59 -7.66
N GLY A 9 5.71 2.08 -8.54
CA GLY A 9 5.83 1.79 -9.97
C GLY A 9 7.01 2.54 -10.60
N SER A 10 7.87 1.85 -11.34
CA SER A 10 8.71 2.46 -12.37
C SER A 10 8.05 2.27 -13.73
N ILE A 11 8.52 2.97 -14.77
CA ILE A 11 8.03 2.79 -16.14
C ILE A 11 8.20 1.36 -16.68
N ASP A 12 8.99 0.53 -15.97
CA ASP A 12 9.35 -0.82 -16.35
C ASP A 12 8.70 -1.91 -15.46
N VAL A 13 7.90 -1.55 -14.44
CA VAL A 13 7.24 -2.54 -13.55
C VAL A 13 5.72 -2.48 -13.68
N ASP A 14 5.15 -3.60 -14.13
CA ASP A 14 3.70 -3.82 -14.28
C ASP A 14 2.97 -3.98 -12.93
N ALA A 15 3.70 -4.37 -11.87
CA ALA A 15 3.14 -4.59 -10.54
C ALA A 15 3.65 -3.56 -9.51
N THR A 16 2.76 -2.69 -9.06
CA THR A 16 3.01 -1.62 -8.08
C THR A 16 2.75 -2.06 -6.64
N THR A 17 2.14 -3.24 -6.46
CA THR A 17 1.83 -3.86 -5.17
C THR A 17 2.18 -5.35 -5.16
N ALA A 18 2.63 -5.86 -4.01
CA ALA A 18 2.93 -7.28 -3.82
C ALA A 18 2.56 -7.76 -2.42
N LEU A 19 2.16 -9.03 -2.29
CA LEU A 19 1.96 -9.67 -1.00
C LEU A 19 3.30 -10.13 -0.42
N ASN A 20 3.80 -9.41 0.58
CA ASN A 20 5.11 -9.65 1.19
C ASN A 20 4.98 -10.09 2.65
N GLN A 21 6.07 -10.67 3.16
CA GLN A 21 6.27 -10.82 4.59
C GLN A 21 6.89 -9.54 5.14
N VAL A 22 6.21 -8.92 6.10
CA VAL A 22 6.66 -7.72 6.81
C VAL A 22 6.85 -8.02 8.30
N PRO A 23 7.72 -7.31 9.03
CA PRO A 23 7.82 -7.43 10.49
C PRO A 23 6.48 -7.14 11.19
N GLN A 24 6.27 -7.72 12.36
CA GLN A 24 5.15 -7.31 13.21
C GLN A 24 5.46 -5.92 13.78
N PRO A 25 4.55 -4.93 13.66
CA PRO A 25 4.77 -3.61 14.22
C PRO A 25 4.59 -3.62 15.74
N ASP A 26 5.34 -2.75 16.42
CA ASP A 26 5.22 -2.49 17.86
C ASP A 26 4.45 -1.18 18.08
N PRO A 27 3.38 -1.16 18.89
CA PRO A 27 2.60 0.05 19.12
C PRO A 27 3.30 1.02 20.09
N GLY A 28 3.38 2.29 19.73
CA GLY A 28 3.85 3.36 20.63
C GLY A 28 2.79 3.81 21.66
N PRO A 29 3.12 4.77 22.54
CA PRO A 29 2.20 5.28 23.54
C PRO A 29 0.89 5.80 22.91
N GLY A 30 -0.25 5.29 23.39
CA GLY A 30 -1.59 5.64 22.88
C GLY A 30 -2.02 4.93 21.60
N GLN A 31 -1.18 4.06 21.02
CA GLN A 31 -1.53 3.25 19.85
C GLN A 31 -2.04 1.86 20.27
N VAL A 32 -2.84 1.24 19.41
CA VAL A 32 -3.34 -0.13 19.60
C VAL A 32 -2.93 -0.97 18.40
N LEU A 33 -2.39 -2.16 18.68
CA LEU A 33 -2.10 -3.15 17.64
C LEU A 33 -3.37 -3.98 17.36
N VAL A 34 -3.89 -3.89 16.15
CA VAL A 34 -5.09 -4.63 15.71
C VAL A 34 -4.70 -5.84 14.87
N ARG A 35 -5.23 -7.01 15.23
CA ARG A 35 -5.12 -8.21 14.39
C ARG A 35 -6.23 -8.22 13.34
N ILE A 36 -5.86 -8.05 12.08
CA ILE A 36 -6.81 -8.01 10.95
C ILE A 36 -7.36 -9.42 10.67
N GLY A 37 -8.69 -9.57 10.74
CA GLY A 37 -9.39 -10.81 10.37
C GLY A 37 -9.83 -10.86 8.90
N GLY A 38 -9.94 -9.70 8.26
CA GLY A 38 -10.27 -9.55 6.84
C GLY A 38 -10.18 -8.07 6.42
N ALA A 39 -10.00 -7.84 5.11
CA ALA A 39 -9.99 -6.52 4.50
C ALA A 39 -10.81 -6.56 3.20
N GLY A 40 -11.59 -5.51 2.93
CA GLY A 40 -12.31 -5.34 1.67
C GLY A 40 -11.49 -4.55 0.66
N ALA A 41 -11.76 -4.75 -0.63
CA ALA A 41 -11.22 -3.93 -1.71
C ALA A 41 -12.28 -2.93 -2.18
N CYS A 42 -11.87 -1.69 -2.44
CA CYS A 42 -12.72 -0.61 -2.92
C CYS A 42 -12.18 -0.03 -4.23
N HIS A 43 -13.00 0.73 -4.94
CA HIS A 43 -12.60 1.42 -6.16
C HIS A 43 -11.39 2.36 -5.95
N SER A 44 -11.32 3.03 -4.79
CA SER A 44 -10.20 3.93 -4.47
C SER A 44 -8.84 3.25 -4.36
N ASP A 45 -8.81 1.92 -4.13
CA ASP A 45 -7.55 1.19 -3.99
C ASP A 45 -6.80 1.11 -5.33
N VAL A 46 -7.53 1.17 -6.45
CA VAL A 46 -6.94 1.20 -7.80
C VAL A 46 -6.08 2.44 -7.97
N SER A 47 -6.52 3.60 -7.49
CA SER A 47 -5.73 4.84 -7.56
C SER A 47 -4.40 4.74 -6.77
N LEU A 48 -4.35 3.93 -5.71
CA LEU A 48 -3.11 3.66 -4.98
C LEU A 48 -2.18 2.73 -5.75
N MET A 49 -2.75 1.74 -6.45
CA MET A 49 -1.98 0.82 -7.29
C MET A 49 -1.48 1.50 -8.56
N GLU A 50 -2.19 2.47 -9.11
CA GLU A 50 -1.74 3.21 -10.29
C GLU A 50 -0.75 4.34 -9.96
N PHE A 51 -0.50 4.59 -8.66
CA PHE A 51 0.47 5.58 -8.21
C PHE A 51 1.90 5.13 -8.56
N SER A 52 2.36 5.50 -9.76
CA SER A 52 3.76 5.35 -10.15
C SER A 52 4.63 6.33 -9.35
N ALA A 53 5.85 5.93 -9.01
CA ALA A 53 6.82 6.77 -8.30
C ALA A 53 7.29 8.00 -9.11
N GLY A 54 6.61 8.34 -10.21
CA GLY A 54 6.87 9.50 -11.07
C GLY A 54 5.61 10.25 -11.52
N ALA A 55 4.40 9.88 -11.06
CA ALA A 55 3.19 10.67 -11.31
C ALA A 55 3.31 11.99 -10.54
N ARG A 56 3.72 13.03 -11.26
CA ARG A 56 3.86 14.38 -10.71
C ARG A 56 2.51 14.80 -10.10
N ARG A 57 2.58 15.41 -8.90
CA ARG A 57 1.42 15.94 -8.16
C ARG A 57 0.78 17.18 -8.82
N ASP A 58 1.07 17.46 -10.09
CA ASP A 58 0.65 18.67 -10.82
C ASP A 58 -0.47 18.44 -11.85
N MET A 59 -1.02 17.23 -11.93
CA MET A 59 -2.20 16.97 -12.78
C MET A 59 -3.49 17.29 -12.00
N PRO A 60 -4.31 18.25 -12.45
CA PRO A 60 -5.60 18.52 -11.83
C PRO A 60 -6.53 17.33 -12.09
N MET A 61 -7.31 16.99 -11.06
CA MET A 61 -8.40 16.01 -11.09
C MET A 61 -9.37 16.28 -12.25
#